data_AF-A0A7J8N565-F1
#
_entry.id   AF-A0A7J8N565-F1
#
_cell.length_a   1.000
_cell.length_b   1.000
_cell.length_c   1.000
_cell.angle_alpha   90.00
_cell.angle_beta   90.00
_cell.angle_gamma   90.00
#
_symmetry.space_group_name_H-M   'P 1'
#
loop_
_entity.id
_entity.type
_entity.pdbx_description
1 polymer ?
#
loop_
_entity_poly.entity_id
_entity_poly.type
_entity_poly.pdbx_seq_one_letter_code
_entity_poly.pdbx_strand_id
1 'polypeptide(L)'
;NSNIDFSFLAKGDEDEVQKLHLACKDWRFFQVINHGVKEEILEKIKAAVAALFELPFQEKKKYAKAENETEGYGQNFVVSEHQKLDWSDMIYLFTFPSQNRNFKFWPLSLPGFKYVPSKFMLSFPGII
;
A
#
# COMPACT_ATOMS: atom_id res chain seq x y z
N ASN A 1 -17.11 12.39 13.86
CA ASN A 1 -15.81 12.51 13.17
C ASN A 1 -15.07 11.19 13.41
N SER A 2 -14.87 10.38 12.38
CA SER A 2 -14.46 8.95 12.47
C SER A 2 -12.93 8.75 12.44
N ASN A 3 -12.19 9.68 13.05
CA ASN A 3 -10.73 9.58 13.15
C ASN A 3 -10.36 8.85 14.44
N ILE A 4 -9.49 7.84 14.37
CA ILE A 4 -8.92 7.12 15.51
C ILE A 4 -7.52 7.64 15.80
N ASP A 5 -7.27 8.13 17.01
CA ASP A 5 -5.96 8.59 17.48
C ASP A 5 -5.13 7.41 17.98
N PHE A 6 -4.15 6.99 17.16
CA PHE A 6 -3.32 5.85 17.51
C PHE A 6 -2.44 6.10 18.75
N SER A 7 -2.10 7.35 19.05
CA SER A 7 -1.24 7.68 20.19
C SER A 7 -1.93 7.47 21.54
N PHE A 8 -3.26 7.56 21.58
CA PHE A 8 -4.09 7.19 22.72
C PHE A 8 -4.42 5.70 22.72
N LEU A 9 -4.76 5.15 21.54
CA LEU A 9 -5.02 3.73 21.40
C LEU A 9 -3.84 2.86 21.87
N ALA A 10 -2.61 3.21 21.47
CA ALA A 10 -1.39 2.51 21.86
C ALA A 10 -1.10 2.57 23.38
N LYS A 11 -1.72 3.50 24.11
CA LYS A 11 -1.65 3.60 25.57
C LYS A 11 -2.80 2.88 26.27
N GLY A 12 -3.74 2.30 25.53
CA GLY A 12 -4.91 1.64 26.08
C GLY A 12 -5.99 2.59 26.59
N ASP A 13 -6.09 3.79 26.02
CA ASP A 13 -7.14 4.75 26.36
C ASP A 13 -8.55 4.15 26.09
N GLU A 14 -9.38 4.08 27.12
CA GLU A 14 -10.67 3.38 27.06
C GLU A 14 -11.66 4.05 26.08
N ASP A 15 -11.67 5.38 26.04
CA ASP A 15 -12.54 6.15 25.15
C ASP A 15 -12.15 5.92 23.68
N GLU A 16 -10.86 5.94 23.37
CA GLU A 16 -10.37 5.72 22.01
C GLU A 16 -10.53 4.25 21.58
N VAL A 17 -10.39 3.29 22.50
CA VAL A 17 -10.72 1.87 22.26
C VAL A 17 -12.21 1.69 21.96
N GLN A 18 -13.09 2.32 22.75
CA GLN A 18 -14.53 2.25 22.54
C GLN A 18 -14.93 2.88 21.21
N LYS A 19 -14.31 4.00 20.84
CA LYS A 19 -14.51 4.67 19.57
C LYS A 19 -14.05 3.83 18.39
N LEU A 20 -12.90 3.14 18.49
CA LEU A 20 -12.47 2.15 17.51
C LEU A 20 -13.49 0.99 17.38
N HIS A 21 -13.98 0.46 18.51
CA HIS A 21 -14.99 -0.59 18.52
C HIS A 21 -16.26 -0.16 17.76
N LEU A 22 -16.78 1.03 18.03
CA LEU A 22 -17.96 1.58 17.35
C LEU A 22 -17.67 1.82 15.85
N ALA A 23 -16.51 2.36 15.50
CA ALA A 23 -16.12 2.54 14.10
C ALA A 23 -16.08 1.22 13.33
N CYS A 24 -15.52 0.15 13.93
CA CYS A 24 -15.52 -1.19 13.38
C CYS A 24 -16.93 -1.77 13.21
N LYS A 25 -17.80 -1.57 14.20
CA LYS A 25 -19.17 -2.12 14.20
C LYS A 25 -20.09 -1.42 13.20
N ASP A 26 -20.06 -0.09 13.19
CA ASP A 26 -21.06 0.72 12.50
C ASP A 26 -20.62 1.11 11.09
N TRP A 27 -19.34 1.48 10.92
CA TRP A 27 -18.83 2.04 9.66
C TRP A 27 -17.92 1.08 8.88
N ARG A 28 -17.23 0.17 9.59
CA ARG A 28 -16.21 -0.75 9.03
C ARG A 28 -15.06 -0.03 8.32
N PHE A 29 -14.97 1.29 8.49
CA PHE A 29 -13.95 2.16 7.92
C PHE A 29 -13.73 3.36 8.83
N PHE A 30 -12.47 3.74 9.01
CA PHE A 30 -12.06 4.87 9.83
C PHE A 30 -10.69 5.36 9.36
N GLN A 31 -10.37 6.62 9.69
CA GLN A 31 -9.05 7.19 9.43
C GLN A 31 -8.22 7.07 10.71
N VAL A 32 -6.95 6.72 10.60
CA VAL A 32 -6.03 6.74 11.75
C VAL A 32 -5.20 8.02 11.68
N ILE A 33 -5.17 8.76 12.78
CA ILE A 33 -4.32 9.94 12.97
C ILE A 33 -3.28 9.66 14.06
N ASN A 34 -2.22 10.47 14.11
CA ASN A 34 -1.14 10.30 15.08
C ASN A 34 -0.54 8.88 15.07
N HIS A 35 -0.52 8.24 13.89
CA HIS A 35 -0.07 6.86 13.64
C HIS A 35 1.45 6.63 13.80
N GLY A 36 2.23 7.64 14.16
CA GLY A 36 3.68 7.52 14.41
C GLY A 36 4.57 7.41 13.17
N VAL A 37 4.02 7.11 11.98
CA VAL A 37 4.76 7.16 10.71
C VAL A 37 5.24 8.58 10.42
N LYS A 38 6.55 8.75 10.24
CA LYS A 38 7.17 10.03 9.87
C LYS A 38 6.65 10.50 8.51
N GLU A 39 6.26 11.76 8.41
CA GLU A 39 5.77 12.39 7.18
C GLU A 39 6.75 12.23 6.00
N GLU A 40 8.05 12.36 6.26
CA GLU A 40 9.12 12.14 5.27
C GLU A 40 9.02 10.76 4.58
N ILE A 41 8.58 9.72 5.30
CA ILE A 41 8.43 8.36 4.75
C ILE A 41 7.18 8.29 3.87
N LEU A 42 6.09 8.97 4.26
CA LEU A 42 4.87 9.07 3.46
C LEU A 42 5.13 9.79 2.14
N GLU A 43 5.85 10.91 2.19
CA GLU A 43 6.20 11.67 0.98
C GLU A 43 7.13 10.87 0.06
N LYS A 44 8.09 10.14 0.62
CA LYS A 44 8.97 9.26 -0.16
C LYS A 44 8.20 8.14 -0.87
N ILE A 45 7.25 7.47 -0.22
CA ILE A 45 6.48 6.40 -0.87
C ILE A 45 5.56 6.96 -1.96
N LYS A 46 4.90 8.10 -1.72
CA LYS A 46 4.09 8.79 -2.73
C LYS A 46 4.94 9.15 -3.95
N ALA A 47 6.10 9.77 -3.75
CA ALA A 47 7.01 10.14 -4.82
C ALA A 47 7.54 8.92 -5.60
N ALA A 48 7.90 7.83 -4.90
CA ALA A 48 8.36 6.60 -5.55
C ALA A 48 7.29 5.96 -6.44
N VAL A 49 6.04 5.94 -5.98
CA VAL A 49 4.89 5.44 -6.76
C VAL A 49 4.59 6.37 -7.93
N ALA A 50 4.55 7.70 -7.71
CA ALA A 50 4.34 8.68 -8.77
C ALA A 50 5.39 8.55 -9.89
N ALA A 51 6.67 8.49 -9.52
CA ALA A 51 7.77 8.32 -10.46
C ALA A 51 7.64 7.05 -11.32
N LEU A 52 7.09 5.96 -10.77
CA LEU A 52 6.78 4.75 -11.54
C LEU A 52 5.70 5.00 -12.58
N PHE A 53 4.59 5.61 -12.20
CA PHE A 53 3.47 5.82 -13.11
C PHE A 53 3.73 6.91 -14.17
N GLU A 54 4.67 7.82 -13.91
CA GLU A 54 5.20 8.80 -14.87
C GLU A 54 6.11 8.18 -15.94
N LEU A 55 6.64 6.97 -15.73
CA LEU A 55 7.43 6.28 -16.75
C LEU A 55 6.60 6.05 -18.04
N PRO A 56 7.25 6.07 -19.21
CA PRO A 56 6.61 5.66 -20.46
C PRO A 56 6.01 4.26 -20.35
N PHE A 57 4.92 4.02 -21.07
CA PHE A 57 4.23 2.72 -21.06
C PHE A 57 5.18 1.53 -21.32
N GLN A 58 6.14 1.68 -22.24
CA GLN A 58 7.10 0.61 -22.56
C GLN A 58 8.02 0.26 -21.39
N GLU A 59 8.37 1.23 -20.55
CA GLU A 59 9.15 0.99 -19.34
C GLU A 59 8.29 0.30 -18.27
N LYS A 60 7.05 0.74 -18.08
CA LYS A 60 6.10 0.10 -17.14
C LYS A 60 5.78 -1.35 -17.53
N LYS A 61 5.65 -1.61 -18.83
CA LYS A 61 5.35 -2.95 -19.39
C LYS A 61 6.44 -3.99 -19.07
N LYS A 62 7.69 -3.58 -18.77
CA LYS A 62 8.75 -4.49 -18.33
C LYS A 62 8.41 -5.22 -17.02
N TYR A 63 7.53 -4.62 -16.22
CA TYR A 63 7.07 -5.17 -14.94
C TYR A 63 5.67 -5.80 -15.06
N ALA A 64 5.17 -6.06 -16.27
CA ALA A 64 3.82 -6.54 -16.49
C ALA A 64 3.55 -7.87 -15.76
N LYS A 65 2.37 -7.96 -15.14
CA LYS A 65 1.84 -9.17 -14.54
C LYS A 65 1.58 -10.22 -15.63
N ALA A 66 2.14 -11.41 -15.49
CA ALA A 66 1.84 -12.55 -16.38
C ALA A 66 0.62 -13.34 -15.87
N GLU A 67 0.03 -14.18 -16.74
CA GLU A 67 -1.21 -14.93 -16.45
C GLU A 67 -1.18 -15.77 -15.16
N ASN A 68 0.00 -16.23 -14.73
CA ASN A 68 0.18 -17.03 -13.51
C ASN A 68 0.93 -16.30 -12.39
N GLU A 69 1.11 -14.98 -12.51
CA GLU A 69 1.86 -14.17 -11.54
C GLU A 69 0.90 -13.32 -10.71
N THR A 70 1.11 -13.28 -9.39
CA THR A 70 0.28 -12.40 -8.53
C THR A 70 0.82 -10.97 -8.54
N GLU A 71 2.12 -10.79 -8.69
CA GLU A 71 2.80 -9.49 -8.71
C GLU A 71 2.95 -8.92 -10.13
N GLY A 72 3.11 -7.60 -10.20
CA GLY A 72 3.39 -6.88 -11.45
C GLY A 72 2.46 -5.71 -11.72
N TYR A 73 2.77 -5.00 -12.81
CA TYR A 73 2.01 -3.90 -13.39
C TYR A 73 0.89 -4.42 -14.30
N GLY A 74 -0.30 -3.83 -14.21
CA GLY A 74 -1.46 -4.19 -15.00
C GLY A 74 -2.70 -4.37 -14.14
N GLN A 75 -3.80 -4.81 -14.74
CA GLN A 75 -5.06 -5.03 -14.03
C GLN A 75 -5.13 -6.41 -13.36
N ASN A 76 -6.14 -6.60 -12.52
CA ASN A 76 -6.50 -7.94 -12.02
C ASN A 76 -6.92 -8.86 -13.17
N PHE A 77 -6.85 -10.17 -12.94
CA PHE A 77 -7.20 -11.17 -13.95
C PHE A 77 -8.65 -11.01 -14.44
N VAL A 78 -8.83 -11.19 -15.75
CA VAL A 78 -10.17 -11.27 -16.36
C VAL A 78 -10.68 -12.69 -16.18
N VAL A 79 -11.75 -12.85 -15.41
CA VAL A 79 -12.37 -14.15 -15.09
C VAL A 79 -13.59 -14.46 -15.94
N SER A 80 -14.16 -13.47 -16.65
CA SER A 80 -15.29 -13.67 -17.57
C SER A 80 -15.43 -12.53 -18.59
N GLU A 81 -16.10 -12.82 -19.70
CA GLU A 81 -16.43 -11.81 -20.74
C GLU A 81 -17.38 -10.71 -20.26
N HIS A 82 -18.15 -10.96 -19.20
CA HIS A 82 -19.11 -10.01 -18.63
C HIS A 82 -18.52 -9.18 -17.48
N GLN A 83 -17.24 -9.38 -17.18
CA GLN A 83 -16.58 -8.67 -16.10
C GLN A 83 -16.44 -7.19 -16.45
N LYS A 84 -16.94 -6.33 -15.55
CA LYS A 84 -16.67 -4.89 -15.60
C LYS A 84 -15.25 -4.66 -15.09
N LEU A 85 -14.47 -3.91 -15.85
CA LEU A 85 -13.10 -3.56 -15.51
C LEU A 85 -13.06 -2.17 -14.89
N ASP A 86 -12.21 -2.02 -13.87
CA ASP A 86 -11.93 -0.72 -13.27
C ASP A 86 -11.16 0.16 -14.24
N TRP A 87 -11.47 1.46 -14.27
CA TRP A 87 -10.64 2.45 -14.96
C TRP A 87 -9.43 2.80 -14.09
N SER A 88 -8.50 1.86 -13.97
CA SER A 88 -7.28 2.05 -13.20
C SER A 88 -6.17 1.12 -13.68
N ASP A 89 -4.95 1.63 -13.64
CA ASP A 89 -3.74 0.81 -13.64
C ASP A 89 -3.29 0.57 -12.19
N MET A 90 -2.73 -0.61 -11.91
CA MET A 90 -2.13 -0.91 -10.61
C MET A 90 -0.76 -1.57 -10.78
N ILE A 91 0.01 -1.51 -9.70
CA ILE A 91 1.17 -2.37 -9.49
C ILE A 91 1.00 -3.09 -8.15
N TYR A 92 1.08 -4.42 -8.17
CA TYR A 92 1.00 -5.24 -6.97
C TYR A 92 2.36 -5.84 -6.65
N LEU A 93 2.87 -5.61 -5.44
CA LEU A 93 4.19 -6.06 -4.99
C LEU A 93 4.12 -6.58 -3.56
N PHE A 94 4.74 -7.73 -3.30
CA PHE A 94 5.01 -8.18 -1.94
C PHE A 94 6.21 -7.42 -1.38
N THR A 95 5.98 -6.62 -0.34
CA THR A 95 7.00 -5.74 0.27
C THR A 95 7.49 -6.24 1.63
N PHE A 96 6.69 -7.05 2.32
CA PHE A 96 7.00 -7.69 3.59
C PHE A 96 6.38 -9.10 3.66
N PRO A 97 7.04 -10.09 4.28
CA PRO A 97 8.41 -10.03 4.81
C PRO A 97 9.45 -10.00 3.67
N SER A 98 10.70 -9.59 3.96
CA SER A 98 11.67 -9.26 2.91
C SER A 98 12.07 -10.44 2.01
N GLN A 99 11.97 -11.67 2.52
CA GLN A 99 12.23 -12.91 1.79
C GLN A 99 11.18 -13.23 0.71
N ASN A 100 9.98 -12.63 0.79
CA ASN A 100 8.92 -12.83 -0.19
C ASN A 100 9.03 -11.87 -1.40
N ARG A 101 10.03 -10.99 -1.43
CA ARG A 101 10.15 -9.96 -2.47
C ARG A 101 10.63 -10.57 -3.77
N ASN A 102 9.84 -10.39 -4.82
CA ASN A 102 10.25 -10.73 -6.18
C ASN A 102 10.75 -9.50 -6.95
N PHE A 103 12.06 -9.24 -6.92
CA PHE A 103 12.65 -8.05 -7.56
C PHE A 103 12.49 -7.99 -9.08
N LYS A 104 12.05 -9.06 -9.74
CA LYS A 104 11.67 -9.05 -11.17
C LYS A 104 10.64 -7.96 -11.49
N PHE A 105 9.70 -7.71 -10.57
CA PHE A 105 8.60 -6.76 -10.75
C PHE A 105 8.90 -5.36 -10.19
N TRP A 106 10.10 -5.16 -9.62
CA TRP A 106 10.47 -3.92 -8.97
C TRP A 106 11.22 -3.01 -9.96
N PRO A 107 10.81 -1.75 -10.15
CA PRO A 107 11.53 -0.79 -10.98
C PRO A 107 12.80 -0.28 -10.31
N LEU A 108 13.83 -1.14 -10.27
CA LEU A 108 15.11 -0.84 -9.64
C LEU A 108 15.90 0.28 -10.35
N SER A 109 15.50 0.65 -11.58
CA SER A 109 16.01 1.83 -12.28
C SER A 109 15.59 3.14 -11.61
N LEU A 110 14.49 3.15 -10.84
CA LEU A 110 14.04 4.31 -10.10
C LEU A 110 14.83 4.44 -8.78
N PRO A 111 15.52 5.58 -8.55
CA PRO A 111 16.27 5.80 -7.33
C PRO A 111 15.40 5.62 -6.08
N GLY A 112 15.88 4.81 -5.14
CA GLY A 112 15.21 4.60 -3.85
C GLY A 112 14.04 3.60 -3.86
N PHE A 113 13.53 3.17 -5.03
CA PHE A 113 12.35 2.29 -5.09
C PHE A 113 12.56 0.94 -4.38
N LYS A 114 13.79 0.43 -4.35
CA LYS A 114 14.13 -0.80 -3.61
C LYS A 114 13.89 -0.69 -2.09
N TYR A 115 14.11 0.49 -1.52
CA TYR A 115 14.19 0.68 -0.06
C TYR A 115 12.95 1.37 0.51
N VAL A 116 12.34 2.27 -0.25
CA VAL A 116 11.22 3.10 0.22
C VAL A 116 9.99 2.27 0.61
N PRO A 117 9.47 1.34 -0.22
CA PRO A 117 8.33 0.49 0.16
C PRO A 117 8.63 -0.35 1.41
N SER A 118 9.86 -0.85 1.51
CA SER A 118 10.32 -1.61 2.68
C SER A 118 10.29 -0.77 3.95
N LYS A 119 10.83 0.45 3.90
CA LYS A 119 10.88 1.37 5.04
C LYS A 119 9.48 1.82 5.44
N PHE A 120 8.60 2.04 4.46
CA PHE A 120 7.19 2.36 4.70
C PHE A 120 6.50 1.23 5.47
N MET A 121 6.59 -0.03 5.01
CA MET A 121 5.99 -1.16 5.72
C MET A 121 6.51 -1.32 7.15
N LEU A 122 7.81 -1.15 7.35
CA LEU A 122 8.44 -1.25 8.68
C LEU A 122 8.12 -0.06 9.59
N SER A 123 7.42 0.98 9.10
CA SER A 123 7.00 2.14 9.91
C SER A 123 5.64 1.96 10.59
N PHE A 124 4.93 0.85 10.32
CA PHE A 124 3.65 0.50 10.94
C PHE A 124 3.71 -0.63 11.99
N PRO A 125 4.80 -0.87 12.75
CA PRO A 125 4.81 -1.98 13.71
C PRO A 125 3.76 -1.71 14.79
N GLY A 126 2.69 -2.51 14.80
CA GLY A 126 1.54 -2.38 15.70
C GLY A 126 0.25 -1.84 15.10
N ILE A 127 0.22 -1.44 13.81
CA ILE A 127 -1.02 -1.06 13.10
C ILE A 127 -1.54 -2.20 12.19
N ILE A 128 -0.68 -3.16 11.84
CA ILE A 128 -0.96 -4.33 11.01
C ILE A 128 -0.69 -5.62 11.76
#